data_AF-A0A838JTF0-F1
#
_entry.id   AF-A0A838JTF0-F1
#
_cell.length_a   1.000
_cell.length_b   1.000
_cell.length_c   1.000
_cell.angle_alpha   90.00
_cell.angle_beta   90.00
_cell.angle_gamma   90.00
#
_symmetry.space_group_name_H-M   'P 1'
#
loop_
_entity.id
_entity.type
_entity.pdbx_description
1 polymer ?
#
loop_
_entity_poly.entity_id
_entity_poly.type
_entity_poly.pdbx_seq_one_letter_code
_entity_poly.pdbx_strand_id
1 'polypeptide(L)' 'MESSVKDVVLQCEGCGERIVLGGPLSVWSSGSTSFGCECGAQLTLSQQLDPPEADKRAERRAAPLHR' A
#
# COMPACT_ATOMS: atom_id res chain seq x y z
N MET A 1 -4.81 -2.17 19.58
CA MET A 1 -5.22 -1.59 18.29
C MET A 1 -4.18 -2.00 17.25
N GLU A 2 -4.48 -3.03 16.45
CA GLU A 2 -3.74 -3.25 15.21
C GLU A 2 -4.27 -2.21 14.21
N SER A 3 -3.66 -1.02 14.22
CA SER A 3 -3.97 -0.01 13.21
C SER A 3 -3.48 -0.55 11.88
N SER A 4 -4.40 -1.08 11.07
CA SER A 4 -4.08 -1.56 9.72
C SER A 4 -3.39 -0.43 8.97
N VAL A 5 -2.11 -0.65 8.66
CA VAL A 5 -1.26 0.36 8.04
C VAL A 5 -1.57 0.34 6.55
N LYS A 6 -2.40 1.28 6.09
CA LYS A 6 -2.80 1.37 4.67
C LYS A 6 -1.61 1.80 3.82
N ASP A 7 -1.25 0.98 2.84
CA ASP A 7 -0.29 1.34 1.81
C ASP A 7 -0.88 2.45 0.93
N VAL A 8 0.00 3.28 0.36
CA VAL A 8 -0.40 4.42 -0.45
C VAL A 8 0.08 4.22 -1.86
N VAL A 9 -0.79 4.44 -2.84
CA VAL A 9 -0.41 4.39 -4.25
C VAL A 9 -0.46 5.78 -4.83
N LEU A 10 0.67 6.16 -5.39
CA LEU A 10 0.84 7.39 -6.14
C LEU A 10 0.76 7.11 -7.63
N GLN A 11 0.11 8.00 -8.38
CA GLN A 11 0.04 7.94 -9.82
C GLN A 11 0.63 9.19 -10.45
N CYS A 12 1.40 8.98 -11.51
CA CYS A 12 1.97 10.02 -12.35
C CYS A 12 0.90 10.55 -13.30
N GLU A 13 0.61 11.85 -13.26
CA GLU A 13 -0.39 12.44 -14.17
C GLU A 13 0.12 12.57 -15.61
N GLY A 14 1.45 12.69 -15.80
CA GLY A 14 2.03 12.83 -17.15
C GLY A 14 2.17 11.51 -17.90
N CYS A 15 2.55 10.45 -17.19
CA CYS A 15 2.99 9.18 -17.75
C CYS A 15 2.10 7.99 -17.34
N GLY A 16 1.24 8.15 -16.33
CA GLY A 16 0.35 7.11 -15.84
C GLY A 16 1.01 6.06 -14.94
N GLU A 17 2.32 6.14 -14.73
CA GLU A 17 3.08 5.24 -13.85
C GLU A 17 2.52 5.24 -12.43
N ARG A 18 2.51 4.06 -11.78
CA ARG A 18 1.96 3.85 -10.44
C ARG A 18 3.05 3.34 -9.51
N ILE A 19 3.19 4.00 -8.37
CA ILE A 19 4.18 3.66 -7.34
C ILE A 19 3.45 3.35 -6.05
N VAL A 20 3.75 2.21 -5.44
CA VAL A 20 3.20 1.81 -4.14
C VAL A 20 4.23 2.14 -3.07
N LEU A 21 3.83 3.00 -2.13
CA LEU A 21 4.57 3.32 -0.93
C LEU A 21 4.05 2.44 0.21
N GLY A 22 4.96 1.67 0.80
CA GLY A 22 4.66 0.87 1.98
C GLY A 22 4.36 1.77 3.18
N GLY A 23 3.21 1.59 3.81
CA GLY A 23 2.80 2.35 4.97
C GLY A 23 1.95 3.60 4.67
N PRO A 24 1.48 4.29 5.74
CA PRO A 24 0.43 5.30 5.63
C PRO A 24 1.00 6.62 5.14
N LEU A 25 0.15 7.44 4.51
CA LEU A 25 0.53 8.74 3.96
C LEU A 25 1.25 9.62 5.00
N SER A 26 0.90 9.52 6.28
CA SER A 26 1.53 10.29 7.36
C SER A 26 3.03 10.01 7.56
N VAL A 27 3.53 8.82 7.20
CA VAL A 27 4.98 8.52 7.24
C VAL A 27 5.72 9.25 6.13
N TRP A 28 5.05 9.47 5.01
CA TRP A 28 5.60 10.03 3.80
C TRP A 28 5.37 11.55 3.69
N SER A 29 4.23 12.03 4.19
CA SER A 29 3.78 13.41 4.14
C SER A 29 4.35 14.22 5.31
N SER A 30 5.63 14.58 5.21
CA SER A 30 6.15 15.76 5.92
C SER A 30 5.81 16.99 5.09
N GLY A 31 5.59 18.16 5.72
CA GLY A 31 5.00 19.36 5.08
C GLY A 31 5.67 19.89 3.79
N SER A 32 6.79 19.31 3.37
CA SER A 32 7.51 19.62 2.13
C SER A 32 7.86 18.40 1.27
N THR A 33 7.32 17.20 1.57
CA THR A 33 7.60 16.01 0.75
C THR A 33 6.84 16.09 -0.56
N SER A 34 7.57 16.15 -1.68
CA SER A 34 7.02 16.01 -3.01
C SER A 34 7.52 14.72 -3.66
N PHE A 35 6.63 14.04 -4.35
CA PHE A 35 6.95 12.85 -5.12
C PHE A 35 6.98 13.25 -6.60
N GLY A 36 8.16 13.13 -7.21
CA GLY A 36 8.35 13.36 -8.65
C GLY A 36 8.50 12.04 -9.38
N CYS A 37 7.90 11.95 -10.56
CA CYS A 37 8.18 10.87 -11.49
C CYS A 37 9.41 11.22 -12.34
N GLU A 38 10.12 10.23 -12.85
CA GLU A 38 11.28 10.43 -13.74
C GLU A 38 10.91 11.25 -15.01
N CYS A 39 9.65 11.24 -15.42
CA CYS A 39 9.16 12.06 -16.53
C CYS A 39 9.07 13.56 -16.23
N GLY A 40 9.33 13.99 -14.99
CA GLY A 40 9.23 15.37 -14.53
C GLY A 40 7.83 15.80 -14.06
N ALA A 41 6.83 14.93 -14.17
CA ALA A 41 5.50 15.18 -13.61
C ALA A 41 5.45 14.87 -12.11
N GLN A 42 4.54 15.53 -11.40
CA GLN A 42 4.29 15.26 -9.99
C GLN A 42 3.44 14.00 -9.83
N LEU A 43 3.79 13.19 -8.84
CA LEU A 43 3.03 12.02 -8.43
C LEU A 43 1.95 12.49 -7.44
N THR A 44 0.70 12.16 -7.74
CA THR A 44 -0.46 12.49 -6.91
C THR A 44 -1.02 11.24 -6.23
N LEU A 45 -1.63 11.43 -5.07
CA LEU A 45 -2.28 10.34 -4.34
C LEU A 45 -3.47 9.81 -5.16
N SER A 46 -3.37 8.57 -5.62
CA SER A 46 -4.40 7.95 -6.45
C SER A 46 -5.33 7.06 -5.62
N GLN A 47 -4.76 6.21 -4.75
CA GLN A 47 -5.52 5.25 -3.95
C GLN A 47 -4.76 4.89 -2.67
N GLN A 48 -5.51 4.44 -1.66
CA GLN A 48 -4.94 3.82 -0.46
C GLN A 48 -5.36 2.35 -0.45
N LEU A 49 -4.40 1.45 -0.34
CA LEU A 49 -4.62 0.02 -0.24
C LEU A 49 -4.61 -0.36 1.23
N ASP A 50 -5.62 -1.09 1.67
CA ASP A 50 -5.49 -1.81 2.93
C ASP A 50 -4.36 -2.84 2.76
N PRO A 51 -3.49 -3.01 3.78
CA PRO A 51 -2.46 -4.03 3.71
C PRO A 51 -3.18 -5.35 3.44
N PRO A 52 -2.59 -6.28 2.67
CA PRO A 52 -3.18 -7.61 2.55
C PRO A 52 -3.30 -8.13 3.98
N GLU A 53 -4.52 -8.16 4.49
CA GLU A 53 -4.81 -8.70 5.81
C GLU A 53 -4.23 -10.09 5.72
N ALA A 54 -3.10 -10.31 6.41
CA ALA A 54 -2.43 -11.59 6.40
C ALA A 54 -3.52 -12.57 6.81
N ASP A 55 -4.00 -13.34 5.83
CA ASP A 55 -5.18 -14.16 5.94
C ASP A 55 -4.88 -15.18 7.03
N LYS A 56 -5.19 -14.83 8.28
CA LYS A 56 -5.22 -15.74 9.43
C LYS A 56 -6.44 -16.65 9.31
N ARG A 57 -6.77 -17.07 8.08
CA ARG A 57 -7.83 -18.00 7.73
C ARG A 57 -7.32 -19.12 6.82
N ALA A 58 -6.01 -19.32 6.73
CA ALA A 58 -5.42 -20.55 6.19
C ALA A 58 -4.98 -21.58 7.25
N GLU A 59 -5.28 -21.39 8.55
CA GLU A 59 -4.95 -22.38 9.59
C GLU A 59 -6.18 -22.90 10.38
N ARG A 60 -7.27 -23.20 9.66
CA ARG A 60 -8.32 -24.11 10.18
C ARG A 60 -8.77 -25.08 9.09
N ARG A 61 -7.84 -25.73 8.39
CA ARG A 61 -8.18 -26.86 7.51
C ARG A 61 -7.01 -27.83 7.28
N ALA A 62 -6.33 -28.18 8.36
CA ALA A 62 -5.66 -29.48 8.46
C ALA A 62 -6.21 -30.18 9.71
N ALA A 63 -7.44 -30.70 9.62
CA ALA A 63 -7.83 -31.80 10.48
C ALA A 63 -7.09 -33.03 9.96
N PRO A 64 -6.23 -33.70 10.74
CA PRO A 64 -5.76 -35.02 10.36
C PRO A 64 -6.96 -35.95 10.47
N LEU A 65 -7.50 -36.37 9.32
CA LEU A 65 -8.33 -37.55 9.25
C LEU A 65 -7.41 -38.74 9.55
N HIS A 66 -7.48 -39.23 10.78
CA HIS A 66 -7.38 -40.64 11.20
C HIS A 66 -6.74 -41.64 10.21
N ARG A 67 -5.70 -42.33 10.68
CA ARG A 67 -5.52 -43.77 10.45
C ARG A 67 -4.72 -44.42 11.57
#